data_AF-A0A371IJR7-F1
#
_entry.id   AF-A0A371IJR7-F1
#
_cell.length_a   1.000
_cell.length_b   1.000
_cell.length_c   1.000
_cell.angle_alpha   90.00
_cell.angle_beta   90.00
_cell.angle_gamma   90.00
#
_symmetry.space_group_name_H-M   'P 1'
#
loop_
_entity.id
_entity.type
_entity.pdbx_description
1 polymer ?
#
loop_
_entity_poly.entity_id
_entity_poly.type
_entity_poly.pdbx_seq_one_letter_code
_entity_poly.pdbx_strand_id
1 'polypeptide(L)'
;MIKPTKPIETYEDYGFKKCKGEYGKHGCYYLCVARGCKMIFLSKELLEIIPWEETDPRIHAQPNCRYRDIRTALDIVCQLVMHGLVMVE
;
A
#
# COMPACT_ATOMS: atom_id res chain seq x y z
N MET A 1 -7.59 -6.39 -12.80
CA MET A 1 -6.47 -5.66 -12.15
C MET A 1 -7.06 -4.65 -11.17
N ILE A 2 -6.48 -4.46 -9.98
CA ILE A 2 -6.95 -3.42 -9.06
C ILE A 2 -6.15 -2.16 -9.33
N LYS A 3 -6.80 -1.01 -9.56
CA LYS A 3 -6.14 0.27 -9.84
C LYS A 3 -6.64 1.40 -8.93
N PRO A 4 -5.80 2.40 -8.61
CA PRO A 4 -6.24 3.62 -7.95
C PRO A 4 -7.24 4.41 -8.80
N THR A 5 -8.21 5.07 -8.14
CA THR A 5 -9.17 5.97 -8.79
C THR A 5 -8.91 7.45 -8.50
N LYS A 6 -8.09 7.74 -7.48
CA LYS A 6 -7.70 9.07 -7.01
C LYS A 6 -6.22 9.37 -7.33
N PRO A 7 -5.79 10.65 -7.31
CA PRO A 7 -4.38 11.00 -7.36
C PRO A 7 -3.58 10.27 -6.28
N ILE A 8 -2.38 9.80 -6.62
CA ILE A 8 -1.63 8.84 -5.80
C ILE A 8 -1.22 9.40 -4.43
N GLU A 9 -1.09 10.72 -4.32
CA GLU A 9 -0.72 11.43 -3.10
C GLU A 9 -1.86 11.38 -2.06
N THR A 10 -3.11 11.26 -2.50
CA THR A 10 -4.29 11.20 -1.60
C THR A 10 -4.33 9.95 -0.74
N TYR A 11 -3.56 8.91 -1.09
CA TYR A 11 -3.53 7.66 -0.33
C TYR A 11 -2.71 7.79 0.97
N GLU A 12 -1.93 8.86 1.13
CA GLU A 12 -1.26 9.19 2.39
C GLU A 12 -2.26 9.37 3.54
N ASP A 13 -3.44 9.94 3.25
CA ASP A 13 -4.53 10.11 4.22
C ASP A 13 -5.07 8.76 4.73
N TYR A 14 -4.91 7.70 3.93
CA TYR A 14 -5.31 6.33 4.26
C TYR A 14 -4.17 5.51 4.86
N GLY A 15 -3.06 6.16 5.19
CA GLY A 15 -1.91 5.58 5.86
C GLY A 15 -0.87 4.99 4.91
N PHE A 16 -0.99 5.15 3.59
CA PHE A 16 0.11 4.77 2.71
C PHE A 16 1.30 5.70 2.94
N LYS A 17 2.51 5.17 2.77
CA LYS A 17 3.76 5.95 2.79
C LYS A 17 4.42 5.86 1.43
N LYS A 18 4.96 6.98 0.96
CA LYS A 18 5.76 7.01 -0.26
C LYS A 18 6.92 6.01 -0.16
N CYS A 19 7.18 5.27 -1.24
CA CYS A 19 8.28 4.30 -1.29
C CYS A 19 9.65 5.00 -1.19
N LYS A 20 10.69 4.23 -0.83
CA LYS A 20 12.09 4.67 -0.84
C LYS A 20 12.66 4.63 -2.27
N GLY A 21 13.71 5.40 -2.53
CA GLY A 21 14.55 5.27 -3.72
C GLY A 21 13.80 5.55 -5.02
N GLU A 22 14.13 4.81 -6.08
CA GLU A 22 13.55 4.99 -7.42
C GLU A 22 12.03 4.82 -7.43
N TYR A 23 11.48 3.86 -6.69
CA TYR A 23 10.04 3.66 -6.58
C TYR A 23 9.33 4.90 -6.03
N GLY A 24 9.92 5.55 -5.01
CA GLY A 24 9.41 6.83 -4.50
C GLY A 24 9.48 7.95 -5.52
N LYS A 25 10.57 8.04 -6.30
CA LYS A 25 10.70 9.04 -7.39
C LYS A 25 9.65 8.84 -8.49
N HIS A 26 9.25 7.60 -8.76
CA HIS A 26 8.16 7.25 -9.67
C HIS A 26 6.77 7.34 -9.05
N GLY A 27 6.64 7.88 -7.83
CA GLY A 27 5.34 8.09 -7.18
C GLY A 27 4.67 6.79 -6.72
N CYS A 28 5.45 5.77 -6.36
CA CYS A 28 4.91 4.56 -5.74
C CYS A 28 4.82 4.71 -4.22
N TYR A 29 3.88 3.96 -3.65
CA TYR A 29 3.49 3.98 -2.25
C TYR A 29 3.39 2.55 -1.70
N TYR A 30 3.49 2.43 -0.38
CA TYR A 30 3.32 1.16 0.31
C TYR A 30 2.59 1.32 1.64
N LEU A 31 1.93 0.26 2.09
CA LEU A 31 1.41 0.10 3.44
C LEU A 31 1.80 -1.29 3.96
N CYS A 32 2.58 -1.33 5.04
CA CYS A 32 2.94 -2.60 5.69
C CYS A 32 1.79 -3.05 6.60
N VAL A 33 1.45 -4.34 6.51
CA VAL A 33 0.40 -4.99 7.29
C VAL A 33 1.04 -6.15 8.05
N ALA A 34 1.18 -5.99 9.37
CA ALA A 34 1.82 -6.98 10.23
C ALA A 34 1.10 -8.35 10.20
N ARG A 35 -0.24 -8.33 10.14
CA ARG A 35 -1.02 -9.57 10.08
C ARG A 35 -0.83 -10.26 8.74
N GLY A 36 -0.15 -11.41 8.77
CA GLY A 36 0.20 -12.18 7.58
C GLY A 36 1.44 -11.67 6.84
N CYS A 37 2.19 -10.74 7.45
CA CYS A 37 3.43 -10.17 6.92
C CYS A 37 3.28 -9.77 5.44
N LYS A 38 2.33 -8.88 5.15
CA LYS A 38 2.03 -8.41 3.80
C LYS A 38 2.33 -6.93 3.63
N MET A 39 2.64 -6.55 2.40
CA MET A 39 2.74 -5.16 1.97
C MET A 39 1.71 -4.92 0.88
N ILE A 40 0.93 -3.84 1.03
CA ILE A 40 0.10 -3.32 -0.05
C ILE A 40 0.95 -2.35 -0.84
N PHE A 41 1.35 -2.74 -2.04
CA PHE A 41 2.03 -1.89 -3.01
C PHE A 41 1.00 -1.10 -3.81
N LEU A 42 1.29 0.18 -4.05
CA LEU A 42 0.43 1.06 -4.81
C LEU A 42 1.27 1.90 -5.79
N SER A 43 0.92 1.85 -7.06
CA SER A 43 1.42 2.74 -8.11
C SER A 43 0.24 3.40 -8.81
N LYS A 44 0.48 4.31 -9.76
CA LYS A 44 -0.58 4.91 -10.58
C LYS A 44 -1.36 3.88 -11.42
N GLU A 45 -0.73 2.76 -11.74
CA GLU A 45 -1.29 1.74 -12.63
C GLU A 45 -1.98 0.61 -11.87
N LEU A 46 -1.52 0.28 -10.66
CA LEU A 46 -2.01 -0.90 -9.95
C LEU A 46 -1.88 -0.81 -8.42
N LEU A 47 -2.69 -1.63 -7.75
CA LEU A 47 -2.54 -2.04 -6.36
C LEU A 47 -2.27 -3.56 -6.33
N GLU A 48 -1.28 -3.96 -5.54
CA GLU A 48 -0.94 -5.37 -5.31
C GLU A 48 -0.69 -5.66 -3.83
N ILE A 49 -1.07 -6.86 -3.39
CA ILE A 49 -0.67 -7.39 -2.08
C ILE A 49 0.48 -8.35 -2.30
N ILE A 50 1.63 -8.06 -1.71
CA ILE A 50 2.84 -8.87 -1.81
C ILE A 50 3.37 -9.23 -0.41
N PRO A 51 4.29 -10.20 -0.29
CA PRO A 51 4.99 -10.44 0.97
C PRO A 51 5.73 -9.18 1.44
N TRP A 52 5.68 -8.91 2.75
CA TRP A 52 6.52 -7.89 3.37
C TRP A 52 7.85 -8.52 3.76
N GLU A 53 8.88 -8.22 2.96
CA GLU A 53 10.25 -8.64 3.18
C GLU A 53 11.06 -7.53 3.86
N GLU A 54 11.94 -7.89 4.80
CA GLU A 54 12.78 -6.91 5.51
C GLU A 54 13.75 -6.16 4.59
N THR A 55 14.17 -6.80 3.50
CA THR A 55 15.13 -6.26 2.52
C THR A 55 14.47 -5.59 1.32
N ASP A 56 13.14 -5.39 1.35
CA ASP A 56 12.41 -4.80 0.24
C ASP A 56 12.91 -3.36 -0.05
N PRO A 57 13.41 -3.07 -1.27
CA PRO A 57 13.99 -1.76 -1.59
C PRO A 57 12.96 -0.61 -1.58
N ARG A 58 11.66 -0.92 -1.59
CA ARG A 58 10.56 0.05 -1.54
C ARG A 58 10.31 0.55 -0.13
N ILE A 59 10.66 -0.24 0.89
CA ILE A 59 10.32 0.03 2.29
C ILE A 59 11.43 0.85 2.95
N HIS A 60 11.04 1.74 3.87
CA HIS A 60 12.00 2.51 4.65
C HIS A 60 12.56 1.68 5.81
N ALA A 61 13.74 2.04 6.32
CA ALA A 61 14.34 1.37 7.49
C ALA A 61 13.37 1.33 8.69
N GLN A 62 12.56 2.38 8.86
CA GLN A 62 11.36 2.33 9.68
C GLN A 62 10.13 2.09 8.79
N PRO A 63 9.60 0.86 8.76
CA PRO A 63 8.43 0.51 7.97
C PRO A 63 7.18 1.21 8.51
N ASN A 64 6.33 1.70 7.60
CA ASN A 64 5.06 2.30 7.99
C ASN A 64 4.00 1.22 8.22
N CYS A 65 3.96 0.71 9.45
CA CYS A 65 3.05 -0.33 9.89
C CYS A 65 2.28 0.12 11.13
N ARG A 66 0.97 -0.09 11.14
CA ARG A 66 0.15 0.02 12.35
C ARG A 66 0.09 -1.36 13.02
N TYR A 67 1.09 -1.71 13.83
CA TYR A 67 1.22 -3.05 14.42
C TYR A 67 0.02 -3.53 15.26
N ARG A 68 -0.79 -2.61 15.78
CA ARG A 68 -2.02 -2.93 16.55
C ARG A 68 -3.26 -3.11 15.66
N ASP A 69 -3.16 -2.80 14.37
CA ASP A 69 -4.26 -2.95 13.43
C ASP A 69 -4.58 -4.45 13.27
N ILE A 70 -5.85 -4.78 13.44
CA ILE A 70 -6.33 -6.16 13.36
C ILE A 70 -6.71 -6.56 11.94
N ARG A 71 -6.85 -5.61 11.02
CA ARG A 71 -7.22 -5.87 9.62
C ARG A 71 -6.09 -6.60 8.88
N THR A 72 -6.45 -7.53 8.02
CA THR A 72 -5.54 -8.11 7.01
C THR A 72 -5.34 -7.16 5.84
N ALA A 73 -4.37 -7.45 4.98
CA ALA A 73 -4.18 -6.68 3.75
C ALA A 73 -5.44 -6.75 2.85
N LEU A 74 -6.12 -7.90 2.81
CA LEU A 74 -7.36 -8.05 2.05
C LEU A 74 -8.48 -7.19 2.64
N ASP A 75 -8.65 -7.16 3.97
CA ASP A 75 -9.66 -6.31 4.62
C ASP A 75 -9.46 -4.83 4.27
N ILE A 76 -8.20 -4.37 4.27
CA ILE A 76 -7.85 -2.99 3.90
C ILE A 76 -8.19 -2.73 2.44
N VAL A 77 -7.80 -3.63 1.52
CA VAL A 77 -8.11 -3.47 0.08
C VAL A 77 -9.62 -3.48 -0.17
N CYS A 78 -10.37 -4.37 0.49
CA CYS A 78 -11.83 -4.38 0.40
C CYS A 78 -12.44 -3.05 0.86
N GLN A 79 -11.94 -2.46 1.95
CA GLN A 79 -12.37 -1.14 2.39
C GLN A 79 -12.04 -0.05 1.36
N LEU A 80 -10.83 -0.07 0.77
CA LEU A 80 -10.46 0.87 -0.29
C LEU A 80 -11.40 0.76 -1.51
N VAL A 81 -11.78 -0.47 -1.89
CA VAL A 81 -12.77 -0.71 -2.97
C VAL A 81 -14.14 -0.15 -2.59
N MET A 82 -14.63 -0.45 -1.39
CA MET A 82 -15.95 0.02 -0.91
C MET A 82 -16.03 1.55 -0.82
N HIS A 83 -14.91 2.21 -0.55
CA HIS A 83 -14.82 3.68 -0.54
C HIS A 83 -14.54 4.29 -1.92
N GLY A 84 -14.46 3.47 -2.97
CA GLY A 84 -14.19 3.92 -4.34
C GLY A 84 -12.82 4.55 -4.50
N LEU A 85 -11.85 4.18 -3.65
CA LEU A 85 -10.45 4.62 -3.73
C LEU A 85 -9.68 3.74 -4.71
N VAL A 86 -10.04 2.47 -4.83
CA VAL A 86 -9.52 1.59 -5.87
C VAL A 86 -10.68 0.88 -6.56
N MET A 87 -10.46 0.41 -7.79
CA MET A 87 -11.47 -0.32 -8.55
C MET A 87 -10.87 -1.55 -9.21
N VAL A 88 -11.72 -2.55 -9.45
CA VAL A 88 -11.39 -3.70 -10.30
C VAL A 88 -11.69 -3.31 -11.74
N GLU A 89 -10.68 -3.40 -12.59
CA GLU A 89 -10.78 -3.35 -14.05
C GLU A 89 -10.57 -4.73 -14.66
#